data_AF-A0A7J2TNY6-F1
#
_entry.id   AF-A0A7J2TNY6-F1
#
_cell.length_a   1.000
_cell.length_b   1.000
_cell.length_c   1.000
_cell.angle_alpha   90.00
_cell.angle_beta   90.00
_cell.angle_gamma   90.00
#
_symmetry.space_group_name_H-M   'P 1'
#
loop_
_entity.id
_entity.type
_entity.pdbx_description
1 polymer ?
#
loop_
_entity_poly.entity_id
_entity_poly.type
_entity_poly.pdbx_seq_one_letter_code
_entity_poly.pdbx_strand_id
1 'polypeptide(L)'
;MMEASLVTPCNYYCGNCIMYKTNKCLGCSKATEKANAEGRVFCDISVCAKDKKLLTCSDCKSYPCEKYDKSIFSESFIKWIRDKLKEP
;
A
#
# COMPACT_ATOMS: atom_id res chain seq x y z
N MET A 1 -7.51 -0.92 19.40
CA MET A 1 -7.80 -1.69 18.17
C MET A 1 -7.25 -0.90 17.00
N MET A 2 -6.55 -1.54 16.05
CA MET A 2 -6.10 -0.83 14.84
C MET A 2 -7.29 -0.61 13.92
N GLU A 3 -7.43 0.59 13.37
CA GLU A 3 -8.41 0.89 12.33
C GLU A 3 -8.11 0.04 11.09
N ALA A 4 -9.04 -0.83 10.70
CA ALA A 4 -8.86 -1.77 9.57
C ALA A 4 -8.54 -1.04 8.25
N SER A 5 -8.96 0.22 8.11
CA SER A 5 -8.66 1.07 6.94
C SER A 5 -7.18 1.47 6.81
N LEU A 6 -6.37 1.24 7.84
CA LEU A 6 -4.95 1.59 7.89
C LEU A 6 -4.01 0.43 7.53
N VAL A 7 -4.53 -0.79 7.42
CA VAL A 7 -3.74 -1.98 7.07
C VAL A 7 -4.22 -2.50 5.72
N THR A 8 -3.28 -2.75 4.81
CA THR A 8 -3.56 -3.36 3.51
C THR A 8 -3.03 -4.78 3.46
N PRO A 9 -3.44 -5.63 2.48
CA PRO A 9 -3.04 -7.03 2.45
C PRO A 9 -1.53 -7.28 2.48
N CYS A 10 -0.69 -6.32 2.07
CA CYS A 10 0.77 -6.43 2.20
C CYS A 10 1.30 -6.23 3.63
N ASN A 11 0.42 -6.11 4.63
CA ASN A 11 0.74 -5.77 6.03
C ASN A 11 1.43 -4.41 6.22
N TYR A 12 1.40 -3.54 5.21
CA TYR A 12 1.85 -2.17 5.41
C TYR A 12 0.82 -1.35 6.19
N TYR A 13 1.26 -0.83 7.34
CA TYR A 13 0.46 0.01 8.20
C TYR A 13 0.64 1.49 7.85
N CYS A 14 -0.37 2.10 7.22
CA CYS A 14 -0.36 3.51 6.85
C CYS A 14 -0.27 4.44 8.06
N GLY A 15 -0.72 4.02 9.25
CA GLY A 15 -0.60 4.83 10.47
C GLY A 15 0.84 5.13 10.89
N ASN A 16 1.83 4.38 10.39
CA ASN A 16 3.26 4.66 10.60
C ASN A 16 3.90 5.44 9.45
N CYS A 17 3.19 5.69 8.36
CA CYS A 17 3.71 6.39 7.19
C CYS A 17 3.68 7.91 7.39
N ILE A 18 4.83 8.59 7.25
CA ILE A 18 4.90 10.06 7.41
C ILE A 18 3.99 10.80 6.43
N MET A 19 3.84 10.29 5.21
CA MET A 19 2.99 10.91 4.18
C MET A 19 1.52 10.83 4.53
N TYR A 20 1.08 9.72 5.13
CA TYR A 20 -0.29 9.58 5.62
C TYR A 20 -0.52 10.48 6.83
N LYS A 21 0.40 10.48 7.80
CA LYS A 21 0.31 11.31 9.03
C LYS A 21 0.28 12.81 8.75
N THR A 22 0.88 13.25 7.66
CA THR A 22 0.89 14.66 7.22
C THR A 22 -0.24 14.99 6.24
N ASN A 23 -1.22 14.09 6.05
CA ASN A 23 -2.34 14.23 5.09
C ASN A 23 -1.90 14.44 3.63
N LYS A 24 -0.64 14.14 3.29
CA LYS A 24 -0.10 14.20 1.92
C LYS A 24 -0.36 12.92 1.11
N CYS A 25 -0.87 11.88 1.76
CA CYS A 25 -1.24 10.60 1.14
C CYS A 25 -2.59 10.13 1.68
N LEU A 26 -3.45 9.64 0.79
CA LEU A 26 -4.79 9.14 1.12
C LEU A 26 -4.76 7.81 1.92
N GLY A 27 -3.62 7.11 1.92
CA GLY A 27 -3.47 5.75 2.48
C GLY A 27 -3.82 4.69 1.44
N CYS A 28 -3.14 3.53 1.50
CA CYS A 28 -3.21 2.52 0.45
C CYS A 28 -4.61 1.90 0.28
N SER A 29 -5.39 1.72 1.35
CA SER A 29 -6.77 1.21 1.25
C SER A 29 -7.66 2.17 0.46
N LYS A 30 -7.76 3.41 0.93
CA LYS A 30 -8.57 4.45 0.28
C LYS A 30 -8.08 4.81 -1.12
N ALA A 31 -6.77 4.81 -1.37
CA ALA A 31 -6.21 5.00 -2.71
C ALA A 31 -6.63 3.87 -3.67
N THR A 32 -6.68 2.63 -3.17
CA THR A 32 -7.19 1.48 -3.93
C THR A 32 -8.68 1.62 -4.22
N GLU A 33 -9.49 1.97 -3.22
CA GLU A 33 -10.93 2.21 -3.38
C GLU A 33 -11.22 3.30 -4.42
N LYS A 34 -10.54 4.45 -4.31
CA LYS A 34 -10.67 5.56 -5.24
C LYS A 34 -10.31 5.16 -6.67
N ALA A 35 -9.16 4.50 -6.86
CA ALA A 35 -8.75 4.07 -8.19
C ALA A 35 -9.73 3.06 -8.81
N ASN A 36 -10.22 2.10 -8.01
CA ASN A 36 -11.21 1.13 -8.48
C ASN A 36 -12.52 1.80 -8.92
N ALA A 37 -12.98 2.82 -8.18
CA ALA A 37 -14.16 3.61 -8.57
C ALA A 37 -13.96 4.37 -9.89
N GLU A 38 -12.71 4.69 -10.23
CA GLU A 38 -12.30 5.34 -11.47
C GLU A 38 -11.91 4.33 -12.58
N GLY A 39 -12.13 3.02 -12.36
CA GLY A 39 -11.79 1.97 -13.32
C GLY A 39 -10.28 1.71 -13.48
N ARG A 40 -9.46 2.12 -12.51
CA ARG A 40 -7.99 2.01 -12.51
C ARG A 40 -7.49 1.09 -11.39
N VAL A 41 -6.33 0.48 -11.61
CA VAL A 41 -5.63 -0.31 -10.58
C VAL A 41 -4.55 0.54 -9.92
N PHE A 42 -4.67 0.77 -8.61
CA PHE A 42 -3.65 1.44 -7.82
C PHE A 42 -2.58 0.48 -7.29
N CYS A 43 -3.02 -0.67 -6.77
CA CYS A 43 -2.16 -1.65 -6.11
C CYS A 43 -2.55 -3.05 -6.60
N ASP A 44 -1.67 -3.68 -7.37
CA ASP A 44 -1.90 -5.01 -7.91
C ASP A 44 -1.74 -6.11 -6.83
N ILE A 45 -1.07 -5.85 -5.71
CA ILE A 45 -1.10 -6.73 -4.53
C ILE A 45 -2.52 -6.80 -3.95
N SER A 46 -3.23 -5.67 -3.86
CA SER A 46 -4.62 -5.66 -3.38
C SER A 46 -5.54 -6.48 -4.30
N VAL A 47 -5.33 -6.41 -5.62
CA VAL A 47 -6.06 -7.24 -6.60
C VAL A 47 -5.72 -8.72 -6.41
N CYS A 48 -4.43 -9.06 -6.33
CA CYS A 48 -3.97 -10.44 -6.13
C CYS A 48 -4.53 -11.05 -4.83
N ALA A 49 -4.51 -10.31 -3.73
CA ALA A 49 -5.06 -10.77 -2.45
C ALA A 49 -6.58 -10.99 -2.54
N LYS A 50 -7.31 -10.09 -3.21
CA LYS A 50 -8.75 -10.24 -3.45
C LYS A 50 -9.06 -11.49 -4.27
N ASP A 51 -8.35 -11.70 -5.38
CA ASP A 51 -8.56 -12.84 -6.28
C ASP A 51 -8.25 -14.17 -5.58
N LYS A 52 -7.21 -14.19 -4.74
CA LYS A 52 -6.83 -15.36 -3.93
C LYS A 52 -7.63 -15.50 -2.63
N LYS A 53 -8.57 -14.58 -2.35
CA LYS A 53 -9.36 -14.53 -1.10
C LYS A 53 -8.49 -14.53 0.17
N LEU A 54 -7.38 -13.80 0.13
CA LEU A 54 -6.44 -13.66 1.24
C LEU A 54 -6.76 -12.41 2.05
N LEU A 55 -6.70 -12.51 3.38
CA LEU A 55 -6.76 -11.34 4.26
C LEU A 55 -5.43 -10.58 4.21
N THR A 56 -4.33 -11.31 4.31
CA THR A 56 -2.97 -10.78 4.21
C THR A 56 -2.12 -11.63 3.27
N CYS A 57 -1.05 -11.04 2.73
CA CYS A 57 -0.07 -11.76 1.90
C CYS A 57 0.68 -12.83 2.71
N SER A 58 0.75 -12.67 4.04
CA SER A 58 1.32 -13.68 4.94
C SER A 58 0.52 -14.98 4.97
N ASP A 59 -0.76 -14.95 4.59
CA ASP A 59 -1.60 -16.14 4.46
C ASP A 59 -1.32 -16.92 3.15
N CYS A 60 -0.52 -16.36 2.23
CA CYS A 60 -0.27 -16.94 0.92
C CYS A 60 0.81 -18.03 0.96
N LYS A 61 0.44 -19.29 0.65
CA LYS A 61 1.38 -20.42 0.56
C LYS A 61 2.42 -20.31 -0.57
N SER A 62 2.18 -19.44 -1.55
CA SER A 62 3.10 -19.22 -2.67
C SER A 62 4.07 -18.06 -2.42
N TYR A 63 4.02 -17.43 -1.25
CA TYR A 63 4.96 -16.37 -0.86
C TYR A 63 6.35 -16.96 -0.56
N PRO A 64 7.47 -16.26 -0.86
CA PRO A 64 7.61 -14.90 -1.37
C PRO A 64 7.31 -14.74 -2.87
N CYS A 65 6.86 -13.54 -3.25
CA CYS A 65 6.57 -13.19 -4.64
C CYS A 65 7.66 -12.26 -5.18
N GLU A 66 8.58 -12.76 -6.02
CA GLU A 66 9.67 -11.97 -6.62
C GLU A 66 9.16 -10.71 -7.35
N LYS A 67 7.98 -10.80 -7.98
CA LYS A 67 7.30 -9.68 -8.64
C LYS A 67 7.13 -8.46 -7.71
N TYR A 68 6.96 -8.68 -6.41
CA TYR A 68 6.66 -7.66 -5.40
C TYR A 68 7.86 -7.26 -4.55
N ASP A 69 9.06 -7.74 -4.91
CA ASP A 69 10.29 -7.48 -4.15
C ASP A 69 10.78 -6.01 -4.24
N LYS A 70 10.11 -5.18 -5.06
CA LYS A 70 10.27 -3.72 -5.09
C LYS A 70 9.15 -3.04 -4.30
N SER A 71 9.25 -3.15 -2.98
CA SER A 71 8.22 -2.66 -2.06
C SER A 71 8.31 -1.15 -1.81
N ILE A 72 7.50 -0.66 -0.87
CA ILE A 72 7.57 0.69 -0.27
C ILE A 72 8.94 1.05 0.35
N PHE A 73 9.86 0.10 0.47
CA PHE A 73 11.24 0.39 0.89
C PHE A 73 12.20 0.53 -0.30
N SER A 74 11.69 0.42 -1.52
CA SER A 74 12.46 0.69 -2.73
C SER A 74 12.98 2.12 -2.74
N GLU A 75 14.18 2.30 -3.29
CA GLU A 75 14.84 3.61 -3.41
C GLU A 75 13.93 4.65 -4.06
N SER A 76 13.19 4.26 -5.11
CA SER A 76 12.26 5.14 -5.82
C SER A 76 11.14 5.67 -4.91
N PHE A 77 10.59 4.83 -4.03
CA PHE A 77 9.54 5.26 -3.10
C PHE A 77 10.12 6.17 -2.01
N ILE A 78 11.30 5.84 -1.47
CA ILE A 78 11.98 6.69 -0.48
C ILE A 78 12.34 8.06 -1.06
N LYS A 79 12.81 8.11 -2.31
CA LYS A 79 13.09 9.37 -3.01
C LYS A 79 11.81 10.20 -3.16
N TRP A 80 10.70 9.59 -3.58
CA TRP A 80 9.41 10.27 -3.66
C TRP A 80 8.96 10.85 -2.31
N ILE A 81 9.11 10.10 -1.21
CA ILE A 81 8.83 10.61 0.15
C ILE A 81 9.69 11.85 0.44
N ARG A 82 11.01 11.74 0.25
CA ARG A 82 11.94 12.85 0.53
C ARG A 82 11.59 14.08 -0.28
N ASP A 83 11.24 13.93 -1.54
CA ASP A 83 10.89 15.06 -2.41
C ASP A 83 9.56 15.69 -1.99
N LYS A 84 8.57 14.91 -1.55
CA LYS A 84 7.30 15.43 -1.01
C LYS A 84 7.42 16.09 0.36
N LEU A 85 8.46 15.75 1.13
CA LEU A 85 8.76 16.41 2.39
C LEU A 85 9.49 17.75 2.20
N LYS A 86 10.07 18.03 1.03
CA LYS A 86 10.78 19.29 0.70
C LYS A 86 9.86 20.40 0.15
N GLU A 87 8.54 20.23 0.18
CA GLU A 87 7.61 21.35 -0.07
C GLU A 87 7.82 22.45 1.01
N PRO A 88 7.63 23.74 0.67
CA PRO A 88 8.07 24.88 1.50
C PRO A 88 7.51 24.89 2.92
#